data_AF-A0A0C2G7N5-F1
#
_entry.id   AF-A0A0C2G7N5-F1
#
_cell.length_a   1.000
_cell.length_b   1.000
_cell.length_c   1.000
_cell.angle_alpha   90.00
_cell.angle_beta   90.00
_cell.angle_gamma   90.00
#
_symmetry.space_group_name_H-M   'P 1'
#
loop_
_entity.id
_entity.type
_entity.pdbx_description
1 polymer ?
#
loop_
_entity_poly.entity_id
_entity_poly.type
_entity_poly.pdbx_seq_one_letter_code
_entity_poly.pdbx_strand_id
1 'polypeptide(L)' 'VVTRWYRAPELIWGARAYGTGVDMWAIGCIIAELLLRVPLFPGESDLDQLVKIGHILGTPCVEDWPAMMNLPDYIEMK' A
#
# COMPACT_ATOMS: atom_id res chain seq x y z
N VAL A 1 10.18 10.65 -9.45
CA VAL A 1 9.31 9.70 -10.20
C VAL A 1 9.55 8.33 -9.59
N VAL A 2 8.60 7.84 -8.79
CA VAL A 2 8.58 6.45 -8.29
C VAL A 2 7.35 5.81 -8.91
N THR A 3 7.50 4.63 -9.50
CA THR A 3 6.39 3.85 -10.07
C THR A 3 5.40 3.50 -8.96
N ARG A 4 4.11 3.78 -9.19
CA ARG A 4 3.03 3.64 -8.20
C ARG A 4 2.99 2.26 -7.54
N TRP A 5 3.42 1.22 -8.26
CA TRP A 5 3.34 -0.19 -7.86
C TRP A 5 4.07 -0.53 -6.56
N TYR A 6 5.06 0.29 -6.17
CA TYR A 6 5.85 0.11 -4.95
C TYR A 6 5.46 1.08 -3.82
N ARG A 7 4.38 1.85 -3.99
CA ARG A 7 3.94 2.84 -3.01
C ARG A 7 3.20 2.15 -1.86
N ALA A 8 3.61 2.48 -0.64
CA ALA A 8 3.00 1.99 0.59
C ALA A 8 1.57 2.55 0.77
N PRO A 9 0.64 1.79 1.37
CA PRO A 9 -0.76 2.19 1.51
C PRO A 9 -0.94 3.48 2.31
N GLU A 10 -0.12 3.74 3.34
CA GLU A 10 -0.13 4.99 4.11
C GLU A 10 0.17 6.22 3.26
N LEU A 11 1.06 6.09 2.27
CA LEU A 11 1.36 7.19 1.35
C LEU A 11 0.20 7.44 0.39
N ILE A 12 -0.56 6.41 0.06
CA ILE A 12 -1.75 6.54 -0.80
C ILE A 12 -2.89 7.21 -0.03
N TRP A 13 -3.03 6.93 1.27
CA TRP A 13 -3.96 7.63 2.18
C TRP A 13 -3.45 8.99 2.68
N GLY A 14 -2.39 9.54 2.07
CA GLY A 14 -1.96 10.90 2.32
C GLY A 14 -1.19 11.11 3.63
N ALA A 15 -0.57 10.06 4.20
CA ALA A 15 0.27 10.19 5.38
C ALA A 15 1.35 11.26 5.19
N ARG A 16 1.33 12.29 6.03
CA ARG A 16 2.34 13.37 6.02
C ARG A 16 3.58 13.03 6.85
N ALA A 17 3.43 12.14 7.81
CA ALA A 17 4.51 11.58 8.61
C ALA A 17 4.73 10.14 8.17
N TYR A 18 5.72 9.93 7.31
CA TYR A 18 6.19 8.61 6.90
C TYR A 18 7.65 8.43 7.31
N GLY A 19 8.04 7.19 7.57
CA GLY A 19 9.39 6.82 7.99
C GLY A 19 9.90 5.64 7.20
N THR A 20 10.83 4.88 7.78
CA THR A 20 11.46 3.71 7.14
C THR A 20 10.48 2.61 6.67
N GLY A 21 9.24 2.60 7.17
CA GLY A 21 8.21 1.65 6.76
C GLY A 21 7.89 1.70 5.26
N VAL A 22 7.93 2.88 4.64
CA VAL A 22 7.62 3.02 3.20
C VAL A 22 8.68 2.36 2.33
N ASP A 23 9.95 2.42 2.76
CA ASP A 23 11.07 1.76 2.07
C ASP A 23 10.98 0.24 2.26
N MET A 24 10.63 -0.22 3.46
CA MET A 24 10.44 -1.64 3.74
C MET A 24 9.28 -2.23 2.92
N TRP A 25 8.20 -1.47 2.71
CA TRP A 25 7.11 -1.86 1.82
C TRP A 25 7.58 -2.03 0.38
N ALA A 26 8.32 -1.04 -0.14
CA ALA A 26 8.86 -1.09 -1.50
C ALA A 26 9.80 -2.30 -1.69
N ILE A 27 10.68 -2.57 -0.73
CA ILE A 27 11.54 -3.75 -0.72
C ILE A 27 10.72 -5.04 -0.77
N GLY A 28 9.65 -5.14 0.04
CA GLY A 28 8.74 -6.30 0.02
C GLY A 28 8.10 -6.52 -1.35
N CYS A 29 7.63 -5.45 -2.00
CA CYS A 29 7.07 -5.50 -3.34
C CYS A 29 8.12 -5.97 -4.38
N ILE A 30 9.36 -5.48 -4.29
CA ILE A 30 10.46 -5.87 -5.18
C ILE A 30 10.83 -7.34 -4.99
N ILE A 31 10.94 -7.81 -3.75
CA ILE A 31 11.23 -9.22 -3.46
C ILE A 31 10.13 -10.12 -4.03
N ALA A 32 8.87 -9.76 -3.84
CA ALA A 32 7.75 -10.51 -4.39
C ALA A 32 7.75 -10.52 -5.93
N GLU A 33 8.05 -9.38 -6.56
CA GLU A 33 8.17 -9.30 -8.02
C GLU A 33 9.34 -10.13 -8.56
N LEU A 34 10.48 -10.19 -7.85
CA LEU A 34 11.59 -11.05 -8.23
C LEU A 34 11.23 -12.54 -8.19
N LEU A 35 10.41 -12.95 -7.22
CA LEU A 35 9.92 -14.32 -7.09
C LEU A 35 8.84 -14.67 -8.13
N LEU A 36 7.90 -13.76 -8.36
CA LEU A 36 6.76 -13.96 -9.26
C LEU A 36 7.09 -13.68 -10.73
N ARG A 37 8.18 -12.95 -11.01
CA ARG A 37 8.56 -12.41 -12.33
C ARG A 37 7.51 -11.48 -12.95
N VAL A 38 6.55 -11.04 -12.17
CA VAL A 38 5.51 -10.07 -12.52
C VAL A 38 5.30 -9.10 -11.36
N PRO A 39 4.88 -7.84 -11.62
CA PRO A 39 4.64 -6.87 -10.57
C PRO A 39 3.58 -7.37 -9.58
N LEU A 40 3.85 -7.22 -8.28
CA LEU A 40 2.93 -7.68 -7.23
C LEU A 40 1.61 -6.89 -7.23
N PHE A 41 1.71 -5.56 -7.36
CA PHE A 41 0.57 -4.65 -7.33
C PHE A 41 0.58 -3.69 -8.53
N PRO A 42 0.16 -4.14 -9.72
CA PRO A 42 0.12 -3.30 -10.91
C PRO A 42 -1.14 -2.42 -10.91
N GLY A 43 -1.16 -1.38 -10.06
CA GLY A 43 -2.27 -0.44 -9.95
C GLY A 43 -2.26 0.66 -11.03
N GLU A 44 -3.39 0.88 -11.68
CA GLU A 44 -3.58 1.92 -12.71
C GLU A 44 -3.89 3.30 -12.11
N SER A 45 -4.48 3.32 -10.92
CA SER A 45 -4.76 4.51 -10.10
C SER A 45 -4.37 4.28 -8.64
N ASP A 46 -4.34 5.34 -7.84
CA ASP A 46 -4.06 5.23 -6.41
C ASP A 46 -5.12 4.38 -5.68
N LEU A 47 -6.39 4.52 -6.07
CA LEU A 47 -7.48 3.70 -5.55
C LEU A 47 -7.35 2.22 -5.98
N ASP A 48 -7.07 1.97 -7.26
CA ASP A 48 -6.90 0.62 -7.79
C ASP A 48 -5.68 -0.09 -7.16
N GLN A 49 -4.61 0.66 -6.85
CA GLN A 49 -3.47 0.15 -6.10
C GLN A 49 -3.89 -0.34 -4.71
N LEU A 50 -4.67 0.44 -3.96
CA LEU A 50 -5.18 0.03 -2.65
C LEU A 50 -6.11 -1.18 -2.74
N VAL A 51 -6.99 -1.25 -3.74
CA VAL A 51 -7.85 -2.42 -3.97
C VAL A 51 -7.01 -3.68 -4.22
N LYS A 52 -5.96 -3.61 -5.04
CA LYS A 52 -5.06 -4.73 -5.28
C LYS A 52 -4.30 -5.15 -4.03
N ILE A 53 -3.87 -4.19 -3.21
CA ILE A 53 -3.23 -4.44 -1.91
C ILE A 53 -4.19 -5.21 -1.00
N GLY A 54 -5.41 -4.72 -0.83
CA GLY A 54 -6.45 -5.36 -0.01
C GLY A 54 -6.84 -6.75 -0.51
N HIS A 55 -6.86 -6.98 -1.82
CA HIS A 55 -7.20 -8.29 -2.39
C HIS A 55 -6.15 -9.37 -2.11
N ILE A 56 -4.86 -9.01 -2.03
CA ILE A 56 -3.77 -9.98 -1.79
C ILE A 56 -3.44 -10.12 -0.30
N LEU A 57 -3.37 -9.01 0.43
CA LEU A 57 -2.94 -9.00 1.85
C LEU A 57 -4.13 -8.98 2.83
N GLY A 58 -5.35 -8.76 2.34
CA GLY A 58 -6.53 -8.50 3.15
C GLY A 58 -6.74 -7.00 3.40
N THR A 59 -8.00 -6.61 3.62
CA THR A 59 -8.34 -5.25 4.04
C THR A 59 -7.86 -5.06 5.48
N PRO A 60 -6.96 -4.10 5.76
CA PRO A 60 -6.50 -3.86 7.13
C PRO A 60 -7.70 -3.45 7.98
N CYS A 61 -7.88 -4.11 9.13
CA CYS A 61 -8.91 -3.72 10.08
C CYS A 61 -8.36 -2.78 11.16
N VAL A 62 -9.25 -2.11 11.87
CA VAL A 62 -8.89 -1.17 12.94
C VAL A 62 -8.09 -1.85 14.06
N GLU A 63 -8.26 -3.16 14.24
CA GLU A 63 -7.52 -3.93 15.24
C GLU A 63 -6.05 -4.13 14.82
N ASP A 64 -5.80 -4.36 13.53
CA ASP A 64 -4.45 -4.54 12.97
C ASP A 64 -3.71 -3.22 12.81
N TRP A 65 -4.42 -2.15 12.41
CA TRP A 65 -3.83 -0.84 12.19
C TRP A 65 -4.73 0.30 12.70
N PRO A 66 -4.73 0.56 14.02
CA PRO A 66 -5.59 1.58 14.62
C PRO A 66 -5.33 3.00 14.08
N ALA A 67 -4.08 3.28 13.72
CA ALA A 67 -3.66 4.59 13.22
C ALA A 67 -4.16 4.90 11.80
N MET A 68 -4.71 3.93 11.06
CA MET A 68 -5.21 4.13 9.70
C MET A 68 -6.38 5.12 9.64
N MET A 69 -7.23 5.16 10.69
CA MET A 69 -8.36 6.08 10.79
C MET A 69 -7.96 7.55 10.89
N ASN A 70 -6.71 7.82 11.27
CA ASN A 70 -6.18 9.19 11.40
C ASN A 70 -5.52 9.70 10.11
N LEU A 71 -5.52 8.90 9.04
CA LEU A 71 -4.91 9.28 7.77
C LEU A 71 -5.83 10.24 6.99
N PRO A 72 -5.28 11.31 6.38
CA PRO A 72 -6.10 12.37 5.78
C PRO A 72 -7.07 11.91 4.70
N ASP A 73 -6.65 10.95 3.88
CA ASP A 73 -7.42 10.46 2.73
C ASP A 73 -7.93 9.03 2.97
N TYR A 74 -8.08 8.60 4.23
CA TYR A 74 -8.61 7.27 4.54
C TYR A 74 -10.05 7.11 4.03
N ILE A 75 -10.26 6.07 3.21
CA ILE A 75 -11.57 5.67 2.71
C ILE A 75 -11.77 4.22 3.14
N GLU A 76 -12.87 3.96 3.86
CA GLU A 76 -13.25 2.60 4.24
C GLU A 76 -13.59 1.80 2.97
N MET A 77 -12.75 0.81 2.67
CA MET A 77 -12.95 -0.10 1.55
C MET A 77 -13.95 -1.18 1.99
N LYS A 78 -15.15 -1.13 1.42
CA LYS A 78 -16.27 -2.02 1.74
C LYS A 78 -16.30 -3.26 0.85
#